data_AF-A0A1X0XII8-F1
#
_entry.id   AF-A0A1X0XII8-F1
#
_cell.length_a   1.000
_cell.length_b   1.000
_cell.length_c   1.000
_cell.angle_alpha   90.00
_cell.angle_beta   90.00
_cell.angle_gamma   90.00
#
_symmetry.space_group_name_H-M   'P 1'
#
loop_
_entity.id
_entity.type
_entity.pdbx_description
1 polymer ?
#
loop_
_entity_poly.entity_id
_entity_poly.type
_entity_poly.pdbx_seq_one_letter_code
_entity_poly.pdbx_strand_id
1 'polypeptide(L)'
;MRAILDTSVVIASDVEPLVGELAVSAITLAELHFGVLVAKDQQVRAERLRRLLVVERKFDALPVDDAVAASYGQIAAAVVDSGRQPRARSMDLLIAATAHAHAARLYTRNAADFGGLGQLVDVVAV
;
A
#
# COMPACT_ATOMS: atom_id res chain seq x y z
N MET A 1 -10.59 2.07 -14.30
CA MET A 1 -9.99 2.86 -13.22
C MET A 1 -9.08 1.93 -12.44
N ARG A 2 -7.82 2.33 -12.25
CA ARG A 2 -6.81 1.50 -11.59
C ARG A 2 -7.02 1.52 -10.07
N ALA A 3 -6.63 0.45 -9.39
CA ALA A 3 -6.63 0.38 -7.93
C ALA A 3 -5.29 -0.14 -7.41
N ILE A 4 -4.80 0.50 -6.35
CA ILE A 4 -3.62 0.09 -5.59
C ILE A 4 -4.08 -0.76 -4.42
N LEU A 5 -3.46 -1.93 -4.27
CA LEU A 5 -3.65 -2.78 -3.11
C LEU A 5 -2.62 -2.42 -2.04
N ASP A 6 -3.10 -2.06 -0.86
CA ASP A 6 -2.27 -1.96 0.34
C ASP A 6 -1.68 -3.33 0.69
N THR A 7 -0.53 -3.33 1.34
CA THR A 7 0.15 -4.51 1.87
C THR A 7 -0.79 -5.35 2.73
N SER A 8 -1.66 -4.71 3.53
CA SER A 8 -2.67 -5.39 4.35
C SER A 8 -3.66 -6.25 3.55
N VAL A 9 -4.01 -5.83 2.33
CA VAL A 9 -4.89 -6.56 1.40
C VAL A 9 -4.10 -7.65 0.69
N VAL A 10 -2.86 -7.36 0.29
CA VAL A 10 -1.98 -8.31 -0.39
C VAL A 10 -1.64 -9.53 0.47
N ILE A 11 -1.57 -9.36 1.80
CA ILE A 11 -1.27 -10.45 2.75
C ILE A 11 -2.49 -11.21 3.26
N ALA A 12 -3.69 -10.73 2.95
CA ALA A 12 -4.93 -11.33 3.41
C ALA A 12 -5.26 -12.61 2.62
N SER A 13 -5.87 -13.58 3.31
CA SER A 13 -6.34 -14.84 2.70
C SER A 13 -7.85 -14.85 2.46
N ASP A 14 -8.56 -13.87 3.00
CA ASP A 14 -10.02 -13.77 3.12
C ASP A 14 -10.62 -12.63 2.28
N VAL A 15 -9.85 -12.08 1.33
CA VAL A 15 -10.32 -10.99 0.46
C VAL A 15 -11.09 -11.55 -0.73
N GLU A 16 -12.34 -11.10 -0.90
CA GLU A 16 -13.14 -11.41 -2.08
C GLU A 16 -12.45 -10.91 -3.36
N PRO A 17 -12.70 -11.57 -4.52
CA PRO A 17 -12.08 -11.16 -5.77
C PRO A 17 -12.37 -9.68 -6.12
N LEU A 18 -11.33 -8.86 -6.05
CA LEU A 18 -11.40 -7.46 -6.47
C LEU A 18 -11.37 -7.38 -8.00
N VAL A 19 -12.33 -6.64 -8.58
CA VAL A 19 -12.48 -6.48 -10.02
C VAL A 19 -11.79 -5.20 -10.49
N GLY A 20 -11.10 -5.27 -11.62
CA GLY A 20 -10.52 -4.10 -12.30
C GLY A 20 -9.03 -4.24 -12.55
N GLU A 21 -8.41 -3.11 -12.88
CA GLU A 21 -6.97 -3.03 -13.11
C GLU A 21 -6.26 -2.81 -11.76
N LEU A 22 -5.68 -3.88 -11.24
CA LEU A 22 -5.05 -3.90 -9.91
C LEU A 22 -3.53 -3.76 -10.03
N ALA A 23 -2.93 -2.98 -9.14
CA ALA A 23 -1.49 -2.83 -9.01
C ALA A 23 -1.09 -2.75 -7.53
N VAL A 24 0.21 -2.83 -7.26
CA VAL A 24 0.80 -2.61 -5.93
C VAL A 24 1.83 -1.48 -6.00
N SER A 25 2.11 -0.83 -4.88
CA SER A 25 3.25 0.09 -4.79
C SER A 25 4.55 -0.69 -4.62
N ALA A 26 5.67 -0.16 -5.10
CA ALA A 26 7.00 -0.67 -4.76
C ALA A 26 7.25 -0.69 -3.24
N ILE A 27 6.56 0.16 -2.48
CA ILE A 27 6.59 0.15 -1.01
C ILE A 27 6.00 -1.14 -0.44
N THR A 28 4.91 -1.65 -1.02
CA THR A 28 4.34 -2.95 -0.63
C THR A 28 5.35 -4.09 -0.87
N LEU A 29 6.07 -4.07 -1.99
CA LEU A 29 7.14 -5.04 -2.22
C LEU A 29 8.26 -4.89 -1.17
N ALA A 30 8.67 -3.66 -0.85
CA ALA A 30 9.69 -3.41 0.17
C ALA A 30 9.29 -4.00 1.54
N GLU A 31 8.02 -3.84 1.95
CA GLU A 31 7.50 -4.43 3.18
C GLU A 31 7.48 -5.96 3.17
N LEU A 32 7.11 -6.57 2.05
CA LEU A 32 7.13 -8.02 1.88
C LEU A 32 8.56 -8.57 1.93
N HIS A 33 9.50 -7.95 1.21
CA HIS A 33 10.92 -8.28 1.23
C HIS A 33 11.48 -8.20 2.66
N PHE A 34 11.23 -7.09 3.36
CA PHE A 34 11.63 -6.92 4.75
C PHE A 34 11.04 -8.03 5.63
N GLY A 35 9.74 -8.32 5.48
CA GLY A 35 9.04 -9.38 6.20
C GLY A 35 9.68 -10.76 6.03
N VAL A 36 10.15 -11.10 4.83
CA VAL A 36 10.89 -12.36 4.58
C VAL A 36 12.22 -12.36 5.33
N LEU A 37 12.99 -11.28 5.23
CA LEU A 37 14.35 -11.19 5.77
C LEU A 37 14.38 -11.22 7.30
N VAL A 38 13.39 -10.62 7.97
CA VAL A 38 13.33 -10.60 9.45
C VAL A 38 12.66 -11.81 10.07
N ALA A 39 12.00 -12.67 9.27
CA ALA A 39 11.34 -13.87 9.80
C ALA A 39 12.38 -14.84 10.38
N LYS A 40 12.24 -15.17 11.67
CA LYS A 40 13.16 -16.08 12.38
C LYS A 40 12.80 -17.55 12.20
N ASP A 41 11.51 -17.84 12.16
CA ASP A 41 10.98 -19.18 11.95
C ASP A 41 11.01 -19.57 10.47
N GLN A 42 11.45 -20.81 10.18
CA GLN A 42 11.63 -21.29 8.81
C GLN A 42 10.30 -21.46 8.07
N GLN A 43 9.24 -21.91 8.74
CA GLN A 43 7.93 -22.10 8.11
C GLN A 43 7.29 -20.74 7.80
N VAL A 44 7.37 -19.79 8.73
CA VAL A 44 6.91 -18.40 8.51
C VAL A 44 7.68 -17.75 7.37
N ARG A 45 9.00 -17.92 7.30
CA ARG A 45 9.83 -17.37 6.20
C ARG A 45 9.43 -17.97 4.86
N ALA A 46 9.21 -19.29 4.78
CA ALA A 46 8.80 -19.96 3.55
C ALA A 46 7.43 -19.45 3.05
N GLU A 47 6.46 -19.28 3.94
CA GLU A 47 5.15 -18.73 3.57
C GLU A 47 5.24 -17.27 3.10
N ARG A 48 6.03 -16.42 3.78
CA ARG A 48 6.25 -15.03 3.36
C ARG A 48 6.94 -14.96 2.00
N LEU A 49 7.94 -15.81 1.76
CA LEU A 49 8.63 -15.87 0.46
C LEU A 49 7.68 -16.34 -0.65
N ARG A 50 6.88 -17.38 -0.39
CA ARG A 50 5.86 -17.86 -1.33
C ARG A 50 4.93 -16.73 -1.72
N ARG A 51 4.48 -15.93 -0.75
CA ARG A 51 3.61 -14.77 -0.98
C ARG A 51 4.28 -13.69 -1.81
N LEU A 52 5.49 -13.27 -1.43
CA LEU A 52 6.28 -12.30 -2.19
C LEU A 52 6.38 -12.71 -3.67
N LEU A 53 6.77 -13.96 -3.94
CA LEU A 53 6.91 -14.48 -5.30
C LEU A 53 5.58 -14.51 -6.07
N VAL A 54 4.45 -14.74 -5.40
CA VAL A 54 3.12 -14.65 -6.04
C VAL A 54 2.80 -13.21 -6.42
N VAL A 55 3.11 -12.26 -5.54
CA VAL A 55 2.86 -10.84 -5.77
C VAL A 55 3.72 -10.31 -6.92
N GLU A 56 5.02 -10.59 -6.92
CA GLU A 56 5.96 -10.17 -7.97
C GLU A 56 5.61 -10.76 -9.35
N ARG A 57 5.01 -11.96 -9.39
CA ARG A 57 4.53 -12.55 -10.66
C ARG A 57 3.19 -11.98 -11.13
N LYS A 58 2.35 -11.53 -10.20
CA LYS A 58 0.97 -11.11 -10.49
C LYS A 58 0.86 -9.63 -10.78
N PHE A 59 1.72 -8.80 -10.18
CA PHE A 59 1.62 -7.36 -10.24
C PHE A 59 2.93 -6.73 -10.67
N ASP A 60 2.85 -5.81 -11.63
CA ASP A 60 3.91 -4.85 -11.87
C ASP A 60 3.81 -3.74 -10.82
N ALA A 61 4.79 -3.70 -9.91
CA ALA A 61 4.80 -2.71 -8.85
C ALA A 61 5.11 -1.32 -9.39
N LEU A 62 4.30 -0.34 -9.00
CA LEU A 62 4.49 1.05 -9.41
C LEU A 62 5.66 1.67 -8.62
N PRO A 63 6.62 2.31 -9.31
CA PRO A 63 7.80 2.88 -8.67
C PRO A 63 7.43 4.10 -7.81
N VAL A 64 8.32 4.45 -6.87
CA VAL A 64 8.28 5.75 -6.19
C VAL A 64 9.12 6.72 -7.02
N ASP A 65 8.44 7.54 -7.82
CA ASP A 65 9.03 8.56 -8.68
C ASP A 65 8.70 9.98 -8.18
N ASP A 66 9.05 11.00 -8.97
CA ASP A 66 8.82 12.40 -8.63
C ASP A 66 7.32 12.74 -8.43
N ALA A 67 6.43 12.07 -9.17
CA ALA A 67 4.98 12.28 -9.03
C ALA A 67 4.46 11.68 -7.71
N VAL A 68 4.96 10.51 -7.32
CA VAL A 68 4.69 9.92 -6.00
C VAL A 68 5.26 10.80 -4.89
N ALA A 69 6.47 11.35 -5.07
CA ALA A 69 7.08 12.25 -4.09
C ALA A 69 6.26 13.54 -3.88
N ALA A 70 5.80 14.17 -4.95
CA ALA A 70 4.92 15.34 -4.87
C ALA A 70 3.58 15.00 -4.18
N SER A 71 3.00 13.84 -4.52
CA SER A 71 1.76 13.34 -3.90
C SER A 71 1.94 13.06 -2.41
N TYR A 72 3.07 12.51 -2.01
CA TYR A 72 3.40 12.27 -0.60
C TYR A 72 3.39 13.58 0.20
N GLY A 73 3.95 14.67 -0.35
CA GLY A 73 3.93 15.98 0.29
C GLY A 73 2.50 16.47 0.59
N GLN A 74 1.59 16.33 -0.37
CA GLN A 74 0.18 16.71 -0.21
C GLN A 74 -0.54 15.84 0.83
N ILE A 75 -0.35 14.52 0.76
CA ILE A 75 -0.93 13.59 1.72
C ILE A 75 -0.39 13.83 3.13
N ALA A 76 0.92 14.00 3.28
CA ALA A 76 1.53 14.27 4.58
C ALA A 76 1.04 15.58 5.19
N ALA A 77 0.88 16.63 4.38
CA ALA A 77 0.28 17.89 4.82
C ALA A 77 -1.17 17.70 5.31
N ALA A 78 -2.00 17.00 4.54
CA ALA A 78 -3.38 16.70 4.93
C ALA A 78 -3.46 15.84 6.22
N VAL A 79 -2.51 14.92 6.44
CA VAL A 79 -2.40 14.17 7.70
C VAL A 79 -2.08 15.09 8.88
N VAL A 80 -1.16 16.05 8.72
CA VAL A 80 -0.84 17.04 9.75
C VAL A 80 -2.05 17.92 10.07
N ASP A 81 -2.75 18.40 9.04
CA ASP A 81 -3.95 19.23 9.20
C ASP A 81 -5.08 18.47 9.90
N SER A 82 -5.13 17.14 9.76
CA SER A 82 -6.04 16.26 10.50
C SER A 82 -5.62 15.99 11.97
N GLY A 83 -4.53 16.61 12.44
CA GLY A 83 -4.00 16.44 13.80
C GLY A 83 -3.23 15.15 14.04
N ARG A 84 -2.81 14.45 12.97
CA ARG A 84 -2.11 13.15 13.04
C ARG A 84 -0.64 13.30 12.66
N GLN A 85 0.19 12.31 13.03
CA GLN A 85 1.64 12.35 12.80
C GLN A 85 2.04 11.52 11.57
N PRO A 86 2.53 12.12 10.46
CA PRO A 86 2.88 11.38 9.24
C PRO A 86 4.05 10.38 9.42
N ARG A 87 5.03 10.72 10.26
CA ARG A 87 6.27 9.95 10.41
C ARG A 87 6.07 8.53 10.94
N ALA A 88 5.06 8.32 11.78
CA ALA A 88 4.76 7.00 12.31
C ALA A 88 4.28 6.01 11.23
N ARG A 89 3.89 6.53 10.05
CA ARG A 89 3.15 5.80 9.01
C ARG A 89 3.66 6.11 7.61
N SER A 90 4.94 6.44 7.49
CA SER A 90 5.53 6.91 6.23
C SER A 90 5.38 5.91 5.08
N MET A 91 5.43 4.60 5.36
CA MET A 91 5.22 3.56 4.34
C MET A 91 3.77 3.56 3.83
N ASP A 92 2.79 3.50 4.74
CA ASP A 92 1.36 3.58 4.39
C ASP A 92 1.04 4.84 3.58
N LEU A 93 1.60 6.00 3.97
CA LEU A 93 1.38 7.25 3.27
C LEU A 93 2.05 7.28 1.89
N LEU A 94 3.17 6.59 1.70
CA LEU A 94 3.76 6.42 0.37
C LEU A 94 2.92 5.50 -0.52
N ILE A 95 2.29 4.45 0.03
CA ILE A 95 1.33 3.62 -0.71
C ILE A 95 0.12 4.46 -1.15
N ALA A 96 -0.43 5.28 -0.25
CA ALA A 96 -1.50 6.22 -0.59
C ALA A 96 -1.05 7.28 -1.61
N ALA A 97 0.20 7.76 -1.52
CA ALA A 97 0.77 8.69 -2.49
C ALA A 97 0.92 8.06 -3.87
N THR A 98 1.28 6.77 -3.95
CA THR A 98 1.24 6.02 -5.19
C THR A 98 -0.18 5.98 -5.77
N ALA A 99 -1.20 5.72 -4.94
CA ALA A 99 -2.59 5.74 -5.41
C ALA A 99 -3.00 7.12 -5.95
N HIS A 100 -2.67 8.20 -5.21
CA HIS A 100 -2.93 9.57 -5.62
C HIS A 100 -2.26 9.94 -6.96
N ALA A 101 -0.96 9.67 -7.08
CA ALA A 101 -0.17 10.03 -8.27
C ALA A 101 -0.69 9.36 -9.55
N HIS A 102 -1.31 8.19 -9.42
CA HIS A 102 -1.86 7.43 -10.54
C HIS A 102 -3.38 7.55 -10.69
N ALA A 103 -4.03 8.49 -9.98
CA ALA A 103 -5.48 8.67 -9.98
C ALA A 103 -6.22 7.34 -9.72
N ALA A 104 -5.68 6.54 -8.80
CA ALA A 104 -6.13 5.20 -8.48
C ALA A 104 -6.82 5.16 -7.11
N ARG A 105 -7.69 4.15 -6.93
CA ARG A 105 -8.25 3.81 -5.61
C ARG A 105 -7.19 3.19 -4.72
N LEU A 106 -7.35 3.31 -3.41
CA LEU A 106 -6.58 2.53 -2.44
C LEU A 106 -7.49 1.51 -1.76
N TYR A 107 -7.26 0.22 -2.00
CA TYR A 107 -7.88 -0.85 -1.22
C TYR A 107 -7.02 -1.16 0.00
N THR A 108 -7.61 -1.11 1.19
CA THR A 108 -6.89 -1.34 2.46
C THR A 108 -7.79 -2.00 3.50
N ARG A 109 -7.22 -2.83 4.38
CA ARG A 109 -7.90 -3.29 5.61
C ARG A 109 -7.84 -2.27 6.74
N ASN A 110 -7.01 -1.25 6.58
CA ASN A 110 -6.74 -0.20 7.56
C ASN A 110 -7.33 1.12 7.05
N ALA A 111 -8.63 1.18 6.76
CA ALA A 111 -9.23 2.40 6.17
C ALA A 111 -9.25 3.59 7.15
N ALA A 112 -9.47 3.34 8.45
CA ALA A 112 -9.46 4.36 9.52
C ALA A 112 -8.14 5.14 9.57
N ASP A 113 -7.10 4.46 9.14
CA ASP A 113 -5.73 4.88 9.10
C ASP A 113 -5.51 5.98 8.04
N PHE A 114 -6.37 6.07 7.02
CA PHE A 114 -6.31 7.12 5.99
C PHE A 114 -7.36 8.24 6.19
N GLY A 115 -7.96 8.33 7.39
CA GLY A 115 -8.98 9.35 7.70
C GLY A 115 -8.54 10.79 7.42
N GLY A 116 -9.35 11.58 6.71
CA GLY A 116 -8.99 12.95 6.32
C GLY A 116 -8.25 13.07 4.97
N LEU A 117 -7.97 11.95 4.29
CA LEU A 117 -7.40 11.95 2.94
C LEU A 117 -8.44 11.82 1.82
N GLY A 118 -9.74 11.77 2.15
CA GLY A 118 -10.80 11.44 1.19
C GLY A 118 -10.97 12.42 0.01
N GLN A 119 -10.42 13.63 0.11
CA GLN A 119 -10.39 14.58 -1.03
C GLN A 119 -9.20 14.33 -1.98
N LEU A 120 -8.19 13.58 -1.54
CA LEU A 120 -6.99 13.26 -2.31
C LEU A 120 -7.08 11.83 -2.86
N VAL A 121 -7.44 10.85 -2.02
CA VAL A 121 -7.44 9.43 -2.39
C VAL A 121 -8.80 8.80 -2.08
N ASP A 122 -9.34 8.08 -3.07
CA ASP A 122 -10.52 7.21 -2.88
C ASP A 122 -10.09 5.94 -2.14
N VAL A 123 -10.30 5.92 -0.82
CA VAL A 123 -9.94 4.81 0.06
C VAL A 123 -11.13 3.88 0.23
N VAL A 124 -10.96 2.61 -0.15
CA VAL A 124 -11.99 1.58 -0.06
C VAL A 124 -11.55 0.52 0.95
N ALA A 125 -12.37 0.33 1.99
CA ALA A 125 -12.13 -0.71 2.98
C ALA A 125 -12.48 -2.10 2.42
N VAL A 126 -11.67 -3.11 2.75
CA VAL A 126 -11.86 -4.51 2.36
C VAL A 126 -11.75 -5.43 3.56
#